data_AF-A0A392VDE2-F1
#
_entry.id   AF-A0A392VDE2-F1
#
_cell.length_a   1.000
_cell.length_b   1.000
_cell.length_c   1.000
_cell.angle_alpha   90.00
_cell.angle_beta   90.00
_cell.angle_gamma   90.00
#
_symmetry.space_group_name_H-M   'P 1'
#
loop_
_entity.id
_entity.type
_entity.pdbx_description
1 polymer ?
#
loop_
_entity_poly.entity_id
_entity_poly.type
_entity_poly.pdbx_seq_one_letter_code
_entity_poly.pdbx_strand_id
1 'polypeptide(L)' 'MFIPEWKWVSIAMDFVGGLPKTKKGNVVIWVVVDRLTKGAHFIAIKKGTLVPKLAEIYV' A
#
# COMPACT_ATOMS: atom_id res chain seq x y z
N MET A 1 4.60 17.18 16.75
CA MET A 1 4.74 15.79 16.26
C MET A 1 3.53 15.03 16.77
N PHE A 2 2.63 14.56 15.91
CA PHE A 2 1.43 13.82 16.31
C PHE A 2 1.75 12.32 16.37
N ILE A 3 1.48 11.68 17.51
CA ILE A 3 1.58 10.23 17.70
C ILE A 3 0.16 9.68 17.76
N PRO A 4 -0.21 8.70 16.91
CA PRO A 4 -1.55 8.11 16.93
C PRO A 4 -1.73 7.28 18.21
N GLU A 5 -2.91 7.32 18.81
CA GLU A 5 -3.23 6.53 20.02
C GLU A 5 -3.60 5.08 19.70
N TRP A 6 -3.96 4.79 18.45
CA TRP A 6 -4.41 3.45 18.04
C TRP A 6 -3.86 3.04 16.67
N LYS A 7 -3.74 1.72 16.47
CA LYS A 7 -3.34 1.14 15.19
C LYS A 7 -4.32 1.54 14.08
N TRP A 8 -3.79 1.78 12.89
CA TRP A 8 -4.50 2.12 11.67
C TRP A 8 -5.20 3.49 11.66
N VAL A 9 -5.04 4.31 12.69
CA VAL A 9 -5.56 5.70 12.72
C VAL A 9 -4.72 6.64 11.86
N SER A 10 -3.40 6.40 11.79
CA SER A 10 -2.51 7.16 10.93
C SER A 10 -1.64 6.21 10.13
N ILE A 11 -1.81 6.25 8.82
CA ILE A 11 -1.08 5.41 7.88
C ILE A 11 -0.21 6.27 6.96
N ALA A 12 0.90 5.71 6.52
CA ALA A 12 1.67 6.20 5.39
C ALA A 12 1.45 5.25 4.21
N MET A 13 1.32 5.80 3.01
CA MET A 13 1.15 5.03 1.79
C MET A 13 2.23 5.40 0.78
N ASP A 14 2.75 4.41 0.06
CA ASP A 14 3.70 4.64 -1.03
C ASP A 14 3.60 3.53 -2.11
N PHE A 15 4.17 3.80 -3.29
CA PHE A 15 4.20 2.86 -4.41
C PHE A 15 5.64 2.62 -4.87
N VAL A 16 6.07 1.36 -4.79
CA VAL A 16 7.36 0.92 -5.33
C VAL A 16 7.15 0.35 -6.72
N GLY A 17 7.49 1.13 -7.75
CA GLY A 17 7.41 0.74 -9.15
C GLY A 17 8.73 0.24 -9.74
N GLY A 18 8.73 -0.04 -11.05
CA GLY A 18 9.94 -0.46 -11.77
C GLY A 18 10.33 -1.92 -11.55
N LEU A 19 9.43 -2.73 -10.99
CA LEU A 19 9.70 -4.14 -10.69
C LEU A 19 9.53 -5.03 -11.92
N PRO A 20 10.24 -6.18 -11.98
CA PRO A 20 9.98 -7.20 -12.98
C PRO A 20 8.51 -7.64 -12.99
N LYS A 21 7.96 -7.79 -14.19
CA LYS A 21 6.55 -8.16 -14.37
C LYS A 21 6.32 -9.61 -13.95
N THR A 22 5.41 -9.80 -13.00
CA THR A 22 4.93 -11.13 -12.61
C THR A 22 4.05 -11.76 -13.70
N LYS A 23 3.81 -13.09 -13.63
CA LYS A 23 2.86 -13.78 -14.53
C LYS A 23 1.45 -13.16 -14.54
N LYS A 24 1.02 -12.60 -13.40
CA LYS A 24 -0.28 -11.91 -13.27
C LYS A 24 -0.26 -10.46 -13.76
N GLY A 25 0.89 -9.95 -14.19
CA GLY A 25 1.07 -8.61 -14.73
C GLY A 25 1.34 -7.51 -13.70
N ASN A 26 1.52 -7.87 -12.43
CA ASN A 26 1.88 -6.90 -11.39
C ASN A 26 3.33 -6.44 -11.57
N VAL A 27 3.54 -5.14 -11.43
CA VAL A 27 4.82 -4.43 -11.64
C VAL A 27 5.06 -3.32 -10.59
N VAL A 28 4.13 -3.15 -9.65
CA VAL A 28 4.20 -2.18 -8.56
C VAL A 28 3.83 -2.89 -7.25
N ILE A 29 4.50 -2.53 -6.17
CA ILE A 29 4.08 -2.87 -4.80
C ILE A 29 3.48 -1.61 -4.18
N TRP A 30 2.21 -1.69 -3.77
CA TRP A 30 1.57 -0.69 -2.92
C TRP A 30 1.88 -1.02 -1.47
N VAL A 31 2.48 -0.07 -0.78
CA VAL A 31 2.91 -0.20 0.62
C VAL A 31 1.98 0.65 1.47
N VAL A 32 1.39 0.04 2.50
CA VAL A 32 0.60 0.73 3.52
C VAL A 32 1.21 0.45 4.88
N VAL A 33 1.64 1.49 5.58
CA VAL A 33 2.36 1.40 6.85
C VAL A 33 1.55 2.04 7.96
N ASP A 34 1.26 1.29 9.02
CA ASP A 34 0.74 1.85 10.26
C ASP A 34 1.84 2.65 10.97
N ARG A 35 1.65 3.95 11.15
CA ARG A 35 2.71 4.83 11.67
C ARG A 35 3.03 4.58 13.14
N LEU A 36 2.08 4.02 13.90
CA LEU A 36 2.23 3.68 15.31
C LEU A 36 3.05 2.39 15.50
N THR A 37 2.56 1.27 14.97
CA THR A 37 3.17 -0.07 15.17
C THR A 37 4.31 -0.37 14.20
N LYS A 38 4.48 0.44 13.16
CA LYS A 38 5.39 0.19 12.02
C LYS A 38 5.06 -1.10 11.23
N GLY A 39 3.89 -1.69 11.44
CA GLY A 39 3.40 -2.79 10.61
C GLY A 39 3.15 -2.30 9.18
N ALA A 40 3.52 -3.13 8.18
CA ALA A 40 3.38 -2.79 6.78
C ALA A 40 2.65 -3.89 5.99
N HIS A 41 1.74 -3.48 5.10
CA HIS A 41 1.13 -4.32 4.10
C HIS A 41 1.76 -4.05 2.74
N PHE A 42 2.21 -5.12 2.07
CA PHE A 42 2.78 -5.09 0.73
C PHE A 42 1.83 -5.75 -0.25
N ILE A 43 1.25 -4.97 -1.16
CA ILE A 43 0.19 -5.41 -2.05
C ILE A 43 0.69 -5.28 -3.48
N ALA A 44 0.80 -6.40 -4.19
CA ALA A 44 1.24 -6.38 -5.59
C ALA A 44 0.09 -5.93 -6.50
N ILE A 45 0.31 -4.85 -7.26
CA ILE A 45 -0.67 -4.28 -8.19
C ILE A 45 -0.10 -4.11 -9.60
N LYS A 46 -1.00 -3.91 -10.57
CA LYS A 46 -0.64 -3.57 -11.95
C LYS A 46 -0.36 -2.06 -12.04
N LYS A 47 0.51 -1.66 -12.96
CA LYS A 47 0.68 -0.24 -13.29
C LYS A 47 -0.65 0.30 -13.84
N GLY A 48 -1.05 1.48 -13.37
CA GLY A 48 -2.31 2.12 -13.78
C GLY A 48 -3.56 1.58 -13.11
N THR A 49 -3.46 0.77 -12.05
CA THR A 49 -4.62 0.44 -11.21
C THR A 49 -5.26 1.73 -10.68
N LEU A 50 -6.56 1.90 -10.91
CA LEU A 50 -7.30 3.10 -10.52
C LEU A 50 -7.51 3.17 -9.00
N VAL A 51 -7.58 4.38 -8.46
CA VAL A 51 -7.80 4.64 -7.02
C VAL A 51 -9.04 3.95 -6.46
N PRO A 52 -10.21 3.92 -7.13
CA PRO A 52 -11.37 3.17 -6.62
C PRO A 52 -11.07 1.69 -6.42
N LYS A 53 -10.27 1.09 -7.31
CA LYS A 53 -9.89 -0.32 -7.19
C LYS A 53 -8.91 -0.55 -6.04
N LEU A 54 -8.08 0.43 -5.71
CA LEU A 54 -7.21 0.37 -4.52
C LEU A 54 -8.02 0.48 -3.23
N ALA A 55 -9.05 1.32 -3.21
CA ALA A 55 -9.96 1.42 -2.06
C ALA A 55 -10.68 0.09 -1.80
N GLU A 56 -11.14 -0.59 -2.84
CA GLU A 56 -11.73 -1.95 -2.71
C GLU A 56 -10.75 -2.99 -2.15
N ILE A 57 -9.44 -2.83 -2.36
CA ILE A 57 -8.43 -3.77 -1.85
C ILE A 57 -8.08 -3.47 -0.38
N TYR A 58 -8.29 -2.22 0.05
CA TYR A 58 -7.93 -1.76 1.39
C TYR A 58 -9.00 -2.05 2.46
N VAL A 59 -10.27 -2.12 2.05
CA VAL A 59 -11.43 -2.42 2.93
C VAL A 59 -11.53 -3.92 3.17
#